data_AF-A0A4Q1RDJ7-F1
#
_entry.id   AF-A0A4Q1RDJ7-F1
#
_cell.length_a   1.000
_cell.length_b   1.000
_cell.length_c   1.000
_cell.angle_alpha   90.00
_cell.angle_beta   90.00
_cell.angle_gamma   90.00
#
_symmetry.space_group_name_H-M   'P 1'
#
loop_
_entity.id
_entity.type
_entity.pdbx_description
1 polymer ?
#
loop_
_entity_poly.entity_id
_entity_poly.type
_entity_poly.pdbx_seq_one_letter_code
_entity_poly.pdbx_strand_id
1 'polypeptide(L)'
;MPFAALTYDIRPGCEDEVAEVFSGFRRVGSPSVPGSGDAPAARLLATAVFVRDATLVRVIEYEGDLDAVARHMAGQPGVQEVERRLKPYLNTPRDTDSVEGFVRTFRQSLLRCVTQIGVPRD
;
A
#
# COMPACT_ATOMS: atom_id res chain seq x y z
N MET A 1 -13.16 -9.44 -5.61
CA MET A 1 -12.27 -8.31 -5.31
C MET A 1 -11.71 -8.48 -3.89
N PRO A 2 -10.50 -9.01 -3.73
CA PRO A 2 -9.86 -9.12 -2.42
C PRO A 2 -9.41 -7.78 -1.84
N PHE A 3 -9.39 -7.70 -0.50
CA PHE A 3 -8.72 -6.63 0.24
C PHE A 3 -7.36 -7.12 0.80
N ALA A 4 -6.36 -6.26 0.74
CA ALA A 4 -5.12 -6.38 1.50
C ALA A 4 -5.01 -5.20 2.47
N ALA A 5 -4.60 -5.44 3.71
CA ALA A 5 -4.37 -4.40 4.69
C ALA A 5 -2.91 -4.45 5.13
N LEU A 6 -2.23 -3.30 5.12
CA LEU A 6 -0.85 -3.12 5.56
C LEU A 6 -0.84 -2.27 6.82
N THR A 7 -0.01 -2.64 7.78
CA THR A 7 0.29 -1.79 8.93
C THR A 7 1.65 -1.11 8.78
N TYR A 8 1.76 0.08 9.36
CA TYR A 8 3.01 0.81 9.50
C TYR A 8 3.25 1.04 10.99
N ASP A 9 4.43 0.65 11.45
CA ASP A 9 4.85 0.82 12.85
C ASP A 9 5.32 2.25 13.08
N ILE A 10 4.36 3.18 13.20
CA ILE A 10 4.61 4.61 13.40
C ILE A 10 4.86 4.94 14.88
N ARG A 11 5.63 6.01 15.13
CA ARG A 11 5.79 6.55 16.48
C ARG A 11 4.46 7.12 16.99
N PRO A 12 4.17 7.05 18.31
CA PRO A 12 3.03 7.76 18.89
C PRO A 12 3.17 9.28 18.73
N GLY A 13 2.05 10.00 18.55
CA GLY A 13 2.04 11.47 18.54
C GLY A 13 2.53 12.11 17.24
N CYS A 14 2.52 11.39 16.12
CA CYS A 14 2.83 11.93 14.79
C CYS A 14 1.70 11.75 13.77
N GLU A 15 0.47 11.62 14.24
CA GLU A 15 -0.73 11.31 13.46
C GLU A 15 -0.98 12.35 12.36
N ASP A 16 -0.82 13.63 12.69
CA ASP A 16 -1.05 14.74 11.77
C ASP A 16 0.04 14.76 10.68
N GLU A 17 1.31 14.57 11.05
CA GLU A 17 2.41 14.53 10.09
C GLU A 17 2.29 13.34 9.13
N VAL A 18 1.94 12.16 9.64
CA VAL A 18 1.72 11.00 8.75
C VAL A 18 0.50 11.21 7.87
N ALA A 19 -0.57 11.82 8.36
CA ALA A 19 -1.73 12.16 7.54
C ALA A 19 -1.35 13.13 6.39
N GLU A 20 -0.50 14.11 6.65
CA GLU A 20 0.05 15.01 5.63
C GLU A 20 0.96 14.32 4.60
N VAL A 21 1.66 13.24 5.00
CA VAL A 21 2.42 12.42 4.04
C VAL A 21 1.48 11.78 3.02
N PHE A 22 0.34 11.24 3.48
CA PHE A 22 -0.63 10.55 2.62
C PHE A 22 -1.62 11.47 1.91
N SER A 23 -1.91 12.68 2.42
CA SER A 23 -2.82 13.62 1.74
C SER A 23 -2.28 14.12 0.40
N GLY A 24 -0.95 14.18 0.27
CA GLY A 24 -0.26 14.48 -1.00
C GLY A 24 -0.15 13.30 -1.96
N PHE A 25 -0.58 12.10 -1.56
CA PHE A 25 -0.51 10.90 -2.40
C PHE A 25 -1.55 10.97 -3.52
N ARG A 26 -1.11 11.40 -4.71
CA ARG A 26 -1.92 11.30 -5.92
C ARG A 26 -1.83 9.87 -6.47
N ARG A 27 -2.98 9.22 -6.66
CA ARG A 27 -3.07 7.96 -7.42
C ARG A 27 -2.36 8.13 -8.76
N VAL A 28 -1.47 7.20 -9.08
CA VAL A 28 -0.81 7.15 -10.39
C VAL A 28 -1.85 6.75 -11.44
N GLY A 29 -1.75 7.35 -12.63
CA GLY A 29 -2.85 7.50 -13.60
C GLY A 29 -3.42 6.23 -14.25
N SER A 30 -2.98 5.01 -13.90
CA SER A 30 -3.59 3.78 -14.39
C SER A 30 -3.78 2.76 -13.27
N PRO A 31 -4.98 2.18 -13.12
CA PRO A 31 -5.24 1.11 -12.16
C PRO A 31 -4.69 -0.25 -12.61
N SER A 32 -4.26 -0.40 -13.87
CA SER A 32 -3.85 -1.68 -14.45
C SER A 32 -2.37 -1.99 -14.20
N VAL A 33 -2.10 -3.19 -13.70
CA VAL A 33 -0.75 -3.74 -13.55
C VAL A 33 -0.39 -4.56 -14.80
N PRO A 34 0.70 -4.23 -15.51
CA PRO A 34 1.12 -4.96 -16.70
C PRO A 34 1.34 -6.46 -16.42
N GLY A 35 0.87 -7.32 -17.32
CA GLY A 35 1.12 -8.77 -17.31
C GLY A 35 2.06 -9.20 -18.43
N SER A 36 2.35 -10.50 -18.53
CA SER A 36 3.23 -11.09 -19.55
C SER A 36 2.56 -11.30 -20.93
N GLY A 37 1.36 -10.75 -21.15
CA GLY A 37 0.56 -10.88 -22.38
C GLY A 37 -0.47 -9.76 -22.51
N ASP A 38 -1.54 -9.97 -23.28
CA ASP A 38 -2.56 -8.95 -23.58
C ASP A 38 -3.48 -8.60 -22.39
N ALA A 39 -3.45 -9.40 -21.32
CA ALA A 39 -4.24 -9.17 -20.10
C ALA A 39 -3.38 -8.62 -18.95
N PRO A 40 -3.92 -7.70 -18.12
CA PRO A 40 -3.22 -7.20 -16.94
C PRO A 40 -3.03 -8.31 -15.89
N ALA A 41 -1.88 -8.32 -15.21
CA ALA A 41 -1.60 -9.28 -14.13
C ALA A 41 -2.42 -9.00 -12.87
N ALA A 42 -2.76 -7.74 -12.65
CA ALA A 42 -3.57 -7.29 -11.52
C ALA A 42 -4.20 -5.92 -11.80
N ARG A 43 -5.15 -5.52 -10.95
CA ARG A 43 -5.74 -4.18 -10.99
C ARG A 43 -5.84 -3.62 -9.58
N LEU A 44 -5.39 -2.39 -9.39
CA LEU A 44 -5.58 -1.61 -8.17
C LEU A 44 -6.92 -0.88 -8.25
N LEU A 45 -7.92 -1.33 -7.50
CA LEU A 45 -9.27 -0.77 -7.53
C LEU A 45 -9.41 0.40 -6.56
N ALA A 46 -8.97 0.19 -5.31
CA ALA A 46 -9.06 1.21 -4.29
C ALA A 46 -7.85 1.22 -3.36
N THR A 47 -7.58 2.38 -2.78
CA THR A 47 -6.66 2.53 -1.66
C THR A 47 -7.31 3.47 -0.66
N ALA A 48 -7.33 3.05 0.60
CA ALA A 48 -7.72 3.86 1.74
C ALA A 48 -6.62 3.78 2.80
N VAL A 49 -6.43 4.85 3.56
CA VAL A 49 -5.47 4.91 4.66
C VAL A 49 -6.20 5.43 5.88
N PHE A 50 -6.02 4.75 7.01
CA PHE A 50 -6.65 5.05 8.29
C PHE A 50 -5.56 5.20 9.33
N VAL A 51 -5.68 6.21 10.19
CA VAL A 51 -4.78 6.42 11.31
C VAL A 51 -5.59 6.62 12.60
N ARG A 52 -5.11 6.04 13.69
CA ARG A 52 -5.56 6.31 15.06
C ARG A 52 -4.41 6.01 16.01
N ASP A 53 -4.00 7.00 16.80
CA ASP A 53 -2.82 6.91 17.65
C ASP A 53 -1.61 6.40 16.83
N ALA A 54 -0.80 5.49 17.38
CA ALA A 54 0.30 4.85 16.68
C ALA A 54 -0.12 3.75 15.66
N THR A 55 -1.41 3.64 15.31
CA THR A 55 -1.91 2.64 14.35
C THR A 55 -2.20 3.28 13.01
N LEU A 56 -1.37 3.01 12.02
CA LEU A 56 -1.58 3.41 10.62
C LEU A 56 -1.82 2.17 9.75
N VAL A 57 -2.99 2.12 9.11
CA VAL A 57 -3.40 1.01 8.24
C VAL A 57 -3.70 1.51 6.84
N ARG A 58 -3.03 0.94 5.83
CA ARG A 58 -3.39 1.12 4.42
C ARG A 58 -4.16 -0.09 3.94
N VAL A 59 -5.37 0.12 3.45
CA VAL A 59 -6.20 -0.89 2.81
C VAL A 59 -6.14 -0.72 1.30
N ILE A 60 -5.96 -1.83 0.60
CA ILE A 60 -5.91 -1.91 -0.85
C ILE A 60 -6.99 -2.88 -1.31
N GLU A 61 -7.88 -2.39 -2.18
CA GLU A 61 -8.78 -3.24 -2.94
C GLU A 61 -8.14 -3.54 -4.30
N TYR A 62 -8.07 -4.81 -4.67
CA TYR A 62 -7.39 -5.23 -5.89
C TYR A 62 -8.08 -6.41 -6.57
N GLU A 63 -7.63 -6.71 -7.79
CA GLU A 63 -7.93 -7.93 -8.55
C GLU A 63 -6.64 -8.55 -9.04
N GLY A 64 -6.60 -9.87 -9.21
CA GLY A 64 -5.42 -10.59 -9.71
C GLY A 64 -4.35 -10.83 -8.65
N ASP A 65 -3.08 -10.79 -9.07
CA ASP A 65 -1.93 -11.13 -8.23
C ASP A 65 -1.49 -9.98 -7.31
N LEU A 66 -1.54 -10.20 -5.99
CA LEU A 66 -1.11 -9.21 -4.98
C LEU A 66 0.39 -8.91 -5.06
N ASP A 67 1.24 -9.86 -5.42
CA ASP A 67 2.67 -9.60 -5.58
C ASP A 67 2.95 -8.75 -6.82
N ALA A 68 2.16 -8.92 -7.88
CA ALA A 68 2.19 -8.02 -9.03
C ALA A 68 1.77 -6.60 -8.63
N VAL A 69 0.73 -6.45 -7.80
CA VAL A 69 0.35 -5.15 -7.21
C VAL A 69 1.51 -4.54 -6.42
N ALA A 70 2.15 -5.31 -5.53
CA ALA A 70 3.26 -4.82 -4.72
C ALA A 70 4.45 -4.36 -5.56
N ARG A 71 4.86 -5.14 -6.58
CA ARG A 71 5.93 -4.76 -7.51
C ARG A 71 5.58 -3.51 -8.30
N HIS A 72 4.35 -3.43 -8.78
CA HIS A 72 3.89 -2.27 -9.53
C HIS A 72 3.91 -1.01 -8.65
N MET A 73 3.46 -1.11 -7.40
CA MET A 73 3.52 -0.01 -6.43
C MET A 73 4.96 0.43 -6.13
N ALA A 74 5.92 -0.49 -6.05
CA ALA A 74 7.33 -0.16 -5.79
C ALA A 74 7.94 0.77 -6.86
N GLY A 75 7.45 0.69 -8.10
CA GLY A 75 7.90 1.54 -9.22
C GLY A 75 7.20 2.89 -9.32
N GLN A 76 6.18 3.15 -8.49
CA GLN A 76 5.40 4.39 -8.56
C GLN A 76 6.10 5.53 -7.81
N PRO A 77 6.41 6.67 -8.47
CA PRO A 77 7.08 7.80 -7.82
C PRO A 77 6.32 8.34 -6.59
N GLY A 78 4.98 8.35 -6.64
CA GLY A 78 4.16 8.75 -5.50
C GLY A 78 4.27 7.81 -4.30
N VAL A 79 4.45 6.50 -4.54
CA VAL A 79 4.64 5.52 -3.47
C VAL A 79 6.04 5.65 -2.87
N GLN A 80 7.05 5.82 -3.71
CA GLN A 80 8.44 6.05 -3.27
C GLN A 80 8.55 7.30 -2.42
N GLU A 81 7.89 8.40 -2.81
CA GLU A 81 7.86 9.64 -2.06
C GLU A 81 7.15 9.49 -0.70
N VAL A 82 6.03 8.76 -0.67
CA VAL A 82 5.34 8.44 0.59
C VAL A 82 6.26 7.65 1.52
N GLU A 83 6.87 6.55 1.05
CA GLU A 83 7.77 5.75 1.89
C GLU A 83 8.95 6.59 2.38
N ARG A 84 9.56 7.42 1.52
CA ARG A 84 10.65 8.33 1.89
C ARG A 84 10.25 9.33 2.97
N ARG A 85 9.09 9.99 2.83
CA ARG A 85 8.58 10.97 3.80
C ARG A 85 8.10 10.32 5.09
N LEU A 86 7.68 9.06 5.05
CA LEU A 86 7.21 8.31 6.22
C LEU A 86 8.38 7.80 7.09
N LYS A 87 9.55 7.50 6.50
CA LYS A 87 10.75 6.98 7.21
C LYS A 87 11.05 7.69 8.55
N PRO A 88 11.03 9.03 8.65
CA PRO A 88 11.34 9.72 9.90
C PRO A 88 10.34 9.46 11.02
N TYR A 89 9.17 8.88 10.76
CA TYR A 89 8.07 8.67 11.72
C TYR A 89 7.89 7.21 12.13
N LEU A 90 8.72 6.29 11.64
CA LEU A 90 8.60 4.85 11.94
C LEU A 90 9.48 4.45 13.13
N ASN A 91 8.99 3.53 13.97
CA ASN A 91 9.82 2.86 14.98
C ASN A 91 10.75 1.84 14.31
N THR A 92 10.20 1.07 13.37
CA THR A 92 10.93 0.04 12.63
C THR A 92 11.27 0.53 11.22
N PRO A 93 12.56 0.66 10.85
CA PRO A 93 12.96 1.04 9.51
C PRO A 93 12.43 0.08 8.45
N ARG A 94 12.00 0.65 7.32
CA ARG A 94 11.52 -0.10 6.14
C ARG A 94 12.57 -0.05 5.04
N ASP A 95 12.86 -1.19 4.43
CA ASP A 95 13.70 -1.27 3.24
C ASP A 95 12.82 -1.19 2.00
N THR A 96 12.65 0.02 1.48
CA THR A 96 11.77 0.30 0.33
C THR A 96 12.54 0.95 -0.82
N ASP A 97 13.87 0.94 -0.76
CA ASP A 97 14.75 1.63 -1.73
C ASP A 97 15.01 0.77 -2.98
N SER A 98 14.60 -0.50 -2.95
CA SER A 98 14.59 -1.41 -4.09
C SER A 98 13.21 -2.06 -4.26
N VAL A 99 12.91 -2.55 -5.47
CA VAL A 99 11.65 -3.29 -5.71
C VAL A 99 11.57 -4.55 -4.85
N GLU A 100 12.67 -5.29 -4.70
CA GLU A 100 12.71 -6.50 -3.88
C GLU A 100 12.50 -6.18 -2.40
N GLY A 101 13.21 -5.17 -1.89
CA GLY A 101 13.04 -4.65 -0.52
C GLY A 101 11.59 -4.25 -0.27
N PHE A 102 11.01 -3.44 -1.17
CA PHE A 102 9.63 -3.01 -1.06
C PHE A 102 8.65 -4.18 -1.00
N VAL A 103 8.77 -5.17 -1.90
CA VAL A 103 7.89 -6.35 -1.90
C VAL A 103 8.03 -7.16 -0.61
N ARG A 104 9.26 -7.33 -0.11
CA ARG A 104 9.52 -8.01 1.17
C ARG A 104 8.85 -7.26 2.33
N THR A 105 9.07 -5.95 2.43
CA THR A 105 8.46 -5.11 3.46
C THR A 105 6.93 -5.08 3.33
N PHE A 106 6.39 -5.01 2.11
CA PHE A 106 4.96 -5.08 1.83
C PHE A 106 4.36 -6.35 2.44
N ARG A 107 4.95 -7.52 2.15
CA ARG A 107 4.49 -8.81 2.68
C ARG A 107 4.59 -8.90 4.20
N GLN A 108 5.69 -8.41 4.78
CA GLN A 108 5.87 -8.37 6.24
C GLN A 108 4.87 -7.44 6.95
N SER A 109 4.39 -6.42 6.25
CA SER A 109 3.42 -5.45 6.77
C SER A 109 1.98 -5.93 6.66
N LEU A 110 1.71 -7.06 5.97
CA LEU A 110 0.35 -7.53 5.76
C LEU A 110 -0.29 -7.96 7.08
N LEU A 111 -1.48 -7.42 7.33
CA LEU A 111 -2.39 -7.92 8.34
C LEU A 111 -3.12 -9.15 7.80
N ARG A 112 -3.38 -10.12 8.69
CA ARG A 112 -4.20 -11.29 8.37
C ARG A 112 -5.64 -10.87 8.10
N CYS A 113 -6.14 -11.13 6.90
CA CYS A 113 -7.57 -11.03 6.61
C CYS A 113 -8.30 -12.19 7.31
N VAL A 114 -9.14 -11.88 8.31
CA VAL A 114 -9.93 -12.88 9.05
C VAL A 114 -11.25 -13.17 8.33
N THR A 115 -11.87 -12.14 7.76
CA THR A 115 -13.08 -12.23 6.95
C THR A 115 -13.09 -11.14 5.91
N GLN A 116 -13.72 -11.40 4.76
CA GLN A 116 -14.06 -10.40 3.77
C GLN A 116 -15.39 -10.78 3.13
N ILE A 117 -16.29 -9.81 3.02
CA ILE A 117 -17.60 -9.98 2.41
C ILE A 117 -17.74 -8.83 1.42
N GLY A 118 -17.79 -9.16 0.13
CA GLY A 118 -18.08 -8.22 -0.93
C GLY A 118 -19.54 -8.28 -1.31
N VAL A 119 -20.13 -7.14 -1.67
CA VAL A 119 -21.39 -7.07 -2.42
C VAL A 119 -21.02 -7.00 -3.91
N PRO A 120 -21.75 -7.67 -4.82
CA PRO A 120 -21.58 -7.43 -6.25
C PRO A 120 -21.66 -5.93 -6.55
N ARG A 121 -20.77 -5.43 -7.41
CA ARG A 121 -20.88 -4.10 -7.99
C ARG A 121 -21.44 -4.29 -9.40
N ASP A 122 -22.51 -3.56 -9.71
CA ASP A 122 -23.14 -3.53 -11.04
C ASP A 122 -22.18 -2.99 -12.12
#